data_AF-A0A962RYP2-F1
#
_entry.id   AF-A0A962RYP2-F1
#
_cell.length_a   1.000
_cell.length_b   1.000
_cell.length_c   1.000
_cell.angle_alpha   90.00
_cell.angle_beta   90.00
_cell.angle_gamma   90.00
#
_symmetry.space_group_name_H-M   'P 1'
#
loop_
_entity.id
_entity.type
_entity.pdbx_description
1 polymer ?
#
loop_
_entity_poly.entity_id
_entity_poly.type
_entity_poly.pdbx_seq_one_letter_code
_entity_poly.pdbx_strand_id
1 'polypeptide(L)' 'MGDPAWKQSSQAHELNNLVADVQGRLAARGYDPGPVDGVVGPKTRQAIRAWQRDRGLAVDGRVTPELVSSLRG' A
#
# COMPACT_ATOMS: atom_id res chain seq x y z
N MET A 1 -28.05 -19.78 1.92
CA MET A 1 -26.77 -20.23 1.32
C MET A 1 -25.77 -19.13 1.59
N GLY A 2 -24.94 -19.28 2.63
CA GLY A 2 -23.93 -18.28 3.00
C GLY A 2 -22.60 -18.63 2.34
N ASP A 3 -22.01 -17.68 1.64
CA ASP A 3 -20.73 -17.85 0.95
C ASP A 3 -19.62 -18.36 1.88
N PRO A 4 -18.75 -19.28 1.45
CA PRO A 4 -17.74 -19.85 2.32
C PRO A 4 -16.56 -18.88 2.53
N ALA A 5 -16.18 -18.69 3.80
CA ALA A 5 -15.20 -17.72 4.30
C ALA A 5 -13.76 -17.83 3.75
N TRP A 6 -13.44 -18.87 2.96
CA TRP A 6 -12.08 -19.11 2.46
C TRP A 6 -11.75 -18.41 1.12
N LYS A 7 -12.71 -17.76 0.44
CA LYS A 7 -12.42 -16.92 -0.74
C LYS A 7 -11.69 -15.60 -0.41
N GLN A 8 -11.64 -15.20 0.85
CA GLN A 8 -10.95 -13.98 1.29
C GLN A 8 -9.43 -14.20 1.51
N SER A 9 -9.00 -15.44 1.74
CA SER A 9 -7.61 -15.81 2.04
C SER A 9 -6.63 -15.44 0.92
N SER A 10 -7.07 -15.55 -0.33
CA SER A 10 -6.28 -15.18 -1.51
C SER A 10 -6.15 -13.66 -1.63
N GLN A 11 -7.24 -12.94 -1.35
CA GLN A 11 -7.29 -11.48 -1.49
C GLN A 11 -6.44 -10.79 -0.43
N ALA A 12 -6.45 -11.27 0.82
CA ALA A 12 -5.57 -10.74 1.87
C ALA A 12 -4.08 -10.96 1.56
N HIS A 13 -3.72 -12.14 1.04
CA HIS A 13 -2.33 -12.42 0.62
C HIS A 13 -1.88 -11.53 -0.53
N GLU A 14 -2.77 -11.29 -1.49
CA GLU A 14 -2.51 -10.41 -2.63
C GLU A 14 -2.37 -8.95 -2.21
N LEU A 15 -3.19 -8.50 -1.25
CA LEU A 15 -3.07 -7.18 -0.63
C LEU A 15 -1.75 -7.03 0.13
N ASN A 16 -1.31 -8.03 0.90
CA ASN A 16 -0.03 -7.98 1.61
C ASN A 16 1.16 -7.88 0.64
N ASN A 17 1.16 -8.67 -0.43
CA ASN A 17 2.18 -8.60 -1.48
C ASN A 17 2.17 -7.23 -2.18
N LEU A 18 0.99 -6.67 -2.42
CA LEU A 18 0.80 -5.32 -2.94
C LEU A 18 1.39 -4.26 -2.01
N VAL A 19 1.11 -4.34 -0.72
CA VAL A 19 1.64 -3.41 0.28
C VAL A 19 3.16 -3.51 0.36
N ALA A 20 3.73 -4.72 0.29
CA ALA A 20 5.18 -4.92 0.26
C ALA A 20 5.80 -4.29 -0.99
N ASP A 21 5.21 -4.47 -2.18
CA ASP A 21 5.68 -3.81 -3.41
C ASP A 21 5.59 -2.27 -3.28
N VAL A 22 4.51 -1.75 -2.71
CA VAL A 22 4.33 -0.32 -2.44
C VAL A 22 5.42 0.20 -1.49
N GLN A 23 5.67 -0.49 -0.38
CA GLN A 23 6.72 -0.14 0.58
C GLN A 23 8.10 -0.13 -0.09
N GLY A 24 8.44 -1.16 -0.87
CA GLY A 24 9.71 -1.21 -1.61
C GLY A 24 9.87 -0.04 -2.57
N ARG A 25 8.82 0.31 -3.31
CA ARG A 25 8.84 1.40 -4.29
C ARG A 25 8.83 2.80 -3.65
N LEU A 26 8.19 2.96 -2.50
CA LEU A 26 8.25 4.19 -1.70
C LEU A 26 9.67 4.39 -1.15
N ALA A 27 10.28 3.34 -0.62
CA ALA A 27 11.68 3.36 -0.18
C ALA A 27 12.65 3.73 -1.31
N ALA A 28 12.48 3.13 -2.50
CA ALA A 28 13.29 3.44 -3.68
C ALA A 28 13.15 4.91 -4.15
N ARG A 29 12.02 5.57 -3.84
CA ARG A 29 11.76 6.99 -4.16
C ARG A 29 12.20 7.95 -3.04
N GLY A 30 12.79 7.43 -1.96
CA GLY A 30 13.31 8.24 -0.85
C GLY A 30 12.33 8.50 0.30
N TYR A 31 11.16 7.85 0.29
CA TYR A 31 10.24 7.89 1.44
C TYR A 31 10.59 6.80 2.45
N ASP A 32 10.28 6.97 3.75
CA ASP A 32 10.44 5.93 4.79
C ASP A 32 9.09 5.26 5.11
N PRO A 33 8.69 4.18 4.41
CA PRO A 33 7.50 3.42 4.77
C PRO A 33 7.75 2.47 5.95
N GLY A 34 8.97 2.37 6.48
CA GLY A 34 9.36 1.36 7.44
C GLY A 34 9.71 0.01 6.77
N PRO A 35 9.62 -1.11 7.50
CA PRO A 35 9.94 -2.42 6.97
C PRO A 35 9.00 -2.82 5.83
N VAL A 36 9.55 -3.51 4.82
CA VAL A 36 8.79 -4.05 3.67
C VAL A 36 8.17 -5.39 4.08
N ASP A 37 7.19 -5.33 4.97
CA ASP A 37 6.55 -6.48 5.60
C ASP A 37 5.15 -6.78 5.03
N GLY A 38 4.66 -5.96 4.10
CA GLY A 38 3.30 -6.07 3.56
C GLY A 38 2.23 -5.59 4.53
N VAL A 39 2.61 -4.90 5.61
CA VAL A 39 1.69 -4.40 6.64
C VAL A 39 1.59 -2.89 6.58
N VAL A 40 0.36 -2.37 6.56
CA VAL A 40 0.12 -0.92 6.57
C VAL A 40 0.29 -0.38 7.99
N GLY A 41 1.55 -0.12 8.37
CA GLY A 41 1.93 0.53 9.62
C GLY A 41 1.77 2.06 9.60
N PRO A 42 1.98 2.74 10.74
CA PRO A 42 1.97 4.19 10.83
C PRO A 42 3.04 4.85 9.94
N LYS A 43 4.21 4.22 9.79
CA LYS A 43 5.26 4.65 8.85
C LYS A 43 4.82 4.52 7.40
N THR A 44 4.27 3.36 7.00
CA THR A 44 3.70 3.16 5.66
C THR A 44 2.68 4.24 5.34
N ARG A 45 1.76 4.55 6.26
CA ARG A 45 0.78 5.64 6.09
C ARG A 45 1.44 7.02 5.95
N GLN A 46 2.54 7.28 6.66
CA GLN A 46 3.26 8.55 6.55
C GLN A 46 3.94 8.68 5.18
N ALA A 47 4.61 7.63 4.71
CA ALA A 47 5.21 7.58 3.39
C ALA A 47 4.17 7.75 2.26
N ILE A 48 3.01 7.09 2.39
CA ILE A 48 1.89 7.26 1.47
C ILE A 48 1.42 8.71 1.45
N ARG A 49 1.27 9.33 2.63
CA ARG A 49 0.86 10.74 2.72
C ARG A 49 1.85 11.70 2.07
N ALA A 50 3.14 11.46 2.24
CA ALA A 50 4.19 12.25 1.60
C ALA A 50 4.11 12.12 0.08
N TRP A 51 3.99 10.89 -0.43
CA TRP A 51 3.82 10.63 -1.86
C TRP A 51 2.54 11.27 -2.43
N GLN A 52 1.41 11.15 -1.72
CA GLN A 52 0.15 11.78 -2.12
C GLN A 52 0.27 13.30 -2.20
N ARG A 53 0.97 13.90 -1.23
CA ARG A 53 1.23 15.34 -1.19
C ARG A 53 2.07 15.78 -2.39
N ASP A 54 3.13 15.05 -2.72
CA ASP A 54 4.00 15.37 -3.85
C ASP A 54 3.29 15.22 -5.20
N ARG A 55 2.27 14.35 -5.26
CA ARG A 55 1.42 14.15 -6.44
C ARG A 55 0.22 15.10 -6.51
N GLY A 56 0.00 15.95 -5.50
CA GLY A 56 -1.19 16.81 -5.43
C GLY A 56 -2.50 16.03 -5.25
N LEU A 57 -2.44 14.81 -4.71
CA LEU A 57 -3.59 13.96 -4.42
C LEU A 57 -4.11 14.20 -3.00
N ALA A 58 -5.33 13.72 -2.72
CA ALA A 58 -5.89 13.73 -1.39
C ALA A 58 -4.99 12.91 -0.42
N VAL A 59 -4.48 13.57 0.61
CA VAL A 59 -3.55 13.02 1.59
C VAL A 59 -4.31 12.24 2.67
N ASP A 60 -4.89 11.11 2.30
CA ASP A 60 -5.67 10.25 3.21
C ASP A 60 -4.80 9.19 3.91
N GLY A 61 -3.60 8.94 3.40
CA GLY A 61 -2.67 7.93 3.91
C GLY A 61 -3.15 6.50 3.75
N ARG A 62 -4.07 6.24 2.82
CA ARG A 62 -4.59 4.90 2.54
C ARG A 62 -3.87 4.28 1.35
N VAL A 63 -3.73 2.96 1.38
CA VAL A 63 -3.31 2.21 0.20
C VAL A 63 -4.51 2.16 -0.74
N THR A 64 -4.50 3.00 -1.77
CA THR A 64 -5.56 3.02 -2.79
C THR A 64 -5.09 2.33 -4.07
N PRO A 65 -6.00 1.85 -4.92
CA PRO A 65 -5.64 1.30 -6.23
C PRO A 65 -4.83 2.28 -7.09
N GLU A 66 -5.08 3.59 -6.98
CA GLU A 66 -4.33 4.62 -7.72
C GLU A 66 -2.87 4.72 -7.28
N LEU A 67 -2.61 4.62 -5.96
CA LEU A 67 -1.25 4.55 -5.42
C LEU A 67 -0.50 3.34 -6.02
N VAL A 68 -1.15 2.17 -5.99
CA VAL A 68 -0.59 0.93 -6.53
C VAL A 68 -0.31 1.07 -8.03
N SER A 69 -1.30 1.52 -8.81
CA SER A 69 -1.16 1.71 -10.25
C SER A 69 -0.04 2.70 -10.60
N SER A 70 0.08 3.79 -9.83
CA SER A 70 1.12 4.76 -10.10
C SER A 70 2.51 4.32 -9.65
N LEU A 71 2.61 3.43 -8.67
CA LEU A 71 3.88 2.85 -8.30
C LEU A 71 4.31 1.79 -9.31
N ARG A 72 3.36 1.05 -9.91
CA ARG A 72 3.58 0.04 -10.97
C ARG A 72 3.99 0.61 -12.34
N GLY A 73 3.58 1.84 -12.64
CA GLY A 73 3.93 2.56 -13.87
C GLY A 73 5.31 3.19 -13.88
#